data_AF-A0A8T3SV93-F1
#
_entry.id   AF-A0A8T3SV93-F1
#
_cell.length_a   1.000
_cell.length_b   1.000
_cell.length_c   1.000
_cell.angle_alpha   90.00
_cell.angle_beta   90.00
_cell.angle_gamma   90.00
#
_symmetry.space_group_name_H-M   'P 1'
#
loop_
_entity.id
_entity.type
_entity.pdbx_description
1 polymer ?
#
loop_
_entity_poly.entity_id
_entity_poly.type
_entity_poly.pdbx_seq_one_letter_code
_entity_poly.pdbx_strand_id
1 'polypeptide(L)'
;MESALLAATLMALLGGTLAGVLAGVVGTLRAPATIEGPAVAPLGARPSLPSLAHAGVLLGLTFLLAALVLRAIRVGHAPWSNMYEFNQAFAAAGLMAYLAFERRYPVRGLAPLAALVAGGLVAYSLTLSAAVRPLPPALQTPVFLTVHVGAAMLAYGIYAIPASRPRPSCCNAGRRNA
;
A
#
# COMPACT_ATOMS: atom_id res chain seq x y z
N MET A 1 23.25 -4.81 0.18
CA MET A 1 22.35 -4.83 -1.00
C MET A 1 20.88 -4.75 -0.56
N GLU A 2 20.44 -5.57 0.38
CA GLU A 2 19.05 -5.52 0.90
C GLU A 2 18.69 -4.18 1.55
N SER A 3 19.61 -3.58 2.32
CA SER A 3 19.43 -2.24 2.90
C SER A 3 19.22 -1.14 1.86
N ALA A 4 19.87 -1.24 0.70
CA ALA A 4 19.70 -0.28 -0.40
C ALA A 4 18.32 -0.41 -1.07
N LEU A 5 17.81 -1.64 -1.20
CA LEU A 5 16.46 -1.89 -1.72
C LEU A 5 15.38 -1.34 -0.78
N LEU A 6 15.55 -1.50 0.54
CA LEU A 6 14.61 -0.93 1.51
C LEU A 6 14.64 0.60 1.54
N ALA A 7 15.81 1.21 1.40
CA ALA A 7 15.93 2.65 1.24
C ALA A 7 15.25 3.13 -0.06
N ALA A 8 15.40 2.39 -1.17
CA ALA A 8 14.71 2.67 -2.43
C ALA A 8 13.18 2.57 -2.29
N THR A 9 12.68 1.57 -1.56
CA THR A 9 11.25 1.45 -1.23
C THR A 9 10.75 2.65 -0.45
N LEU A 10 11.47 3.09 0.59
CA LEU A 10 11.11 4.26 1.37
C LEU A 10 11.11 5.54 0.52
N MET A 11 12.14 5.74 -0.31
CA MET A 11 12.21 6.88 -1.22
C MET A 11 11.06 6.88 -2.23
N ALA A 12 10.68 5.72 -2.77
CA ALA A 12 9.57 5.59 -3.71
C ALA A 12 8.22 5.90 -3.04
N LEU A 13 7.98 5.37 -1.84
CA LEU A 13 6.74 5.59 -1.11
C LEU A 13 6.62 7.04 -0.60
N LEU A 14 7.65 7.55 0.09
CA LEU A 14 7.65 8.90 0.64
C LEU A 14 7.75 9.97 -0.45
N GLY A 15 8.55 9.73 -1.50
CA GLY A 15 8.65 10.63 -2.65
C GLY A 15 7.34 10.71 -3.43
N GLY A 16 6.67 9.58 -3.65
CA GLY A 16 5.36 9.54 -4.31
C GLY A 16 4.26 10.25 -3.52
N THR A 17 4.20 10.06 -2.20
CA THR A 17 3.21 10.75 -1.34
C THR A 17 3.50 12.24 -1.22
N LEU A 18 4.77 12.64 -1.02
CA LEU A 18 5.16 14.04 -0.91
C LEU A 18 4.93 14.80 -2.22
N ALA A 19 5.36 14.24 -3.35
CA ALA A 19 5.15 14.84 -4.67
C ALA A 19 3.66 14.91 -5.02
N GLY A 20 2.89 13.89 -4.62
CA GLY A 20 1.44 13.92 -4.61
C GLY A 20 0.94 15.15 -3.85
N VAL A 21 1.11 15.20 -2.53
CA VAL A 21 0.60 16.29 -1.66
C VAL A 21 1.03 17.67 -2.16
N LEU A 22 2.30 17.87 -2.51
CA LEU A 22 2.82 19.14 -3.02
C LEU A 22 2.12 19.59 -4.31
N ALA A 23 1.89 18.68 -5.26
CA ALA A 23 1.16 19.01 -6.49
C ALA A 23 -0.28 19.48 -6.22
N GLY A 24 -0.89 19.02 -5.13
CA GLY A 24 -2.24 19.42 -4.70
C GLY A 24 -2.27 20.77 -4.04
N VAL A 25 -1.35 21.00 -3.10
CA VAL A 25 -1.20 22.29 -2.43
C VAL A 25 -0.85 23.38 -3.45
N VAL A 26 0.07 23.12 -4.38
CA VAL A 26 0.38 24.05 -5.48
C VAL A 26 -0.83 24.25 -6.39
N GLY A 27 -1.63 23.19 -6.59
CA GLY A 27 -2.89 23.26 -7.33
C GLY A 27 -3.92 24.18 -6.67
N THR A 28 -4.09 24.11 -5.35
CA THR A 28 -5.01 24.97 -4.60
C THR A 28 -4.52 26.41 -4.50
N LEU A 29 -3.20 26.63 -4.38
CA LEU A 29 -2.61 27.99 -4.37
C LEU A 29 -2.69 28.69 -5.73
N ARG A 30 -2.69 27.94 -6.85
CA ARG A 30 -2.87 28.47 -8.20
C ARG A 30 -4.33 28.53 -8.65
N ALA A 31 -5.26 27.96 -7.88
CA ALA A 31 -6.66 27.98 -8.24
C ALA A 31 -7.21 29.41 -8.11
N PRO A 32 -7.86 29.97 -9.15
CA PRO A 32 -8.51 31.26 -9.01
C PRO A 32 -9.61 31.14 -7.96
N ALA A 33 -9.64 32.08 -7.00
CA ALA A 33 -10.63 32.14 -5.94
C ALA A 33 -12.02 32.44 -6.54
N THR A 34 -12.71 31.38 -6.96
CA THR A 34 -14.11 31.42 -7.39
C THR A 34 -14.95 31.04 -6.16
N ILE A 35 -15.95 31.86 -5.83
CA ILE A 35 -16.83 31.70 -4.66
C ILE A 35 -17.95 30.68 -4.96
N GLU A 36 -17.63 29.63 -5.69
CA GLU A 36 -18.49 28.45 -5.78
C GLU A 36 -17.89 27.41 -4.81
N GLY A 37 -18.71 26.89 -3.89
CA GLY A 37 -18.28 26.01 -2.80
C GLY A 37 -17.38 24.84 -3.25
N PRO A 38 -16.68 24.19 -2.30
CA PRO A 38 -15.43 23.43 -2.53
C PRO A 38 -15.42 22.75 -3.90
N ALA A 39 -14.80 23.43 -4.87
CA ALA A 39 -14.78 23.00 -6.25
C ALA A 39 -14.07 21.65 -6.33
N VAL A 40 -14.86 20.59 -6.56
CA VAL A 40 -14.34 19.29 -6.97
C VAL A 40 -13.79 19.47 -8.39
N ALA A 41 -12.55 19.93 -8.48
CA ALA A 41 -11.91 20.27 -9.75
C ALA A 41 -11.91 19.05 -10.70
N PRO A 42 -12.20 19.22 -12.01
CA PRO A 42 -12.27 18.11 -12.94
C PRO A 42 -10.87 17.50 -13.18
N LEU A 43 -10.79 16.16 -13.12
CA LEU A 43 -9.59 15.34 -13.37
C LEU A 43 -9.12 15.37 -14.84
N GLY A 44 -8.75 16.55 -15.36
CA GLY A 44 -8.61 16.74 -16.81
C GLY A 44 -7.20 16.88 -17.40
N ALA A 45 -6.25 17.57 -16.76
CA ALA A 45 -5.08 18.06 -17.51
C ALA A 45 -3.75 18.17 -16.74
N ARG A 46 -3.68 17.66 -15.51
CA ARG A 46 -2.45 17.66 -14.69
C ARG A 46 -2.26 16.25 -14.13
N PRO A 47 -1.02 15.78 -13.86
CA PRO A 47 -0.84 14.55 -13.12
C PRO A 47 -1.47 14.77 -11.74
N SER A 48 -2.71 14.31 -11.62
CA SER A 48 -3.53 14.47 -10.42
C SER A 48 -2.77 13.86 -9.24
N LEU A 49 -2.80 14.49 -8.06
CA LEU A 49 -2.31 13.97 -6.76
C LEU A 49 -2.21 12.43 -6.68
N PRO A 50 -3.31 11.70 -6.99
CA PRO A 50 -3.32 10.26 -6.94
C PRO A 50 -2.35 9.53 -7.89
N SER A 51 -2.03 10.10 -9.04
CA SER A 51 -1.20 9.44 -10.07
C SER A 51 0.26 9.31 -9.67
N LEU A 52 0.84 10.32 -9.02
CA LEU A 52 2.22 10.24 -8.50
C LEU A 52 2.32 9.33 -7.28
N ALA A 53 1.34 9.41 -6.38
CA ALA A 53 1.28 8.51 -5.22
C ALA A 53 1.11 7.05 -5.66
N HIS A 54 0.28 6.78 -6.68
CA HIS A 54 0.10 5.46 -7.25
C HIS A 54 1.38 4.93 -7.92
N ALA A 55 2.09 5.77 -8.68
CA ALA A 55 3.38 5.41 -9.26
C ALA A 55 4.42 5.07 -8.17
N GLY A 56 4.45 5.84 -7.08
CA GLY A 56 5.30 5.57 -5.92
C GLY A 56 4.96 4.24 -5.23
N VAL A 57 3.67 3.90 -5.11
CA VAL A 57 3.20 2.60 -4.59
C VAL A 57 3.65 1.45 -5.47
N LEU A 58 3.49 1.55 -6.80
CA LEU A 58 3.94 0.52 -7.74
C LEU A 58 5.45 0.30 -7.65
N LEU A 59 6.23 1.37 -7.70
CA LEU A 59 7.69 1.29 -7.59
C LEU A 59 8.10 0.72 -6.23
N GLY A 60 7.54 1.24 -5.14
CA GLY A 60 7.80 0.74 -3.79
C GLY A 60 7.48 -0.75 -3.64
N LEU A 61 6.36 -1.21 -4.20
CA LEU A 61 6.00 -2.63 -4.20
C LEU A 61 7.03 -3.48 -4.96
N THR A 62 7.48 -3.03 -6.14
CA THR A 62 8.48 -3.80 -6.91
C THR A 62 9.82 -3.92 -6.18
N PHE A 63 10.32 -2.84 -5.58
CA PHE A 63 11.55 -2.88 -4.78
C PHE A 63 11.40 -3.73 -3.53
N LEU A 64 10.23 -3.67 -2.87
CA LEU A 64 9.95 -4.45 -1.68
C LEU A 64 9.85 -5.95 -1.97
N LEU A 65 9.20 -6.34 -3.08
CA LEU A 65 9.14 -7.73 -3.52
C LEU A 65 10.53 -8.25 -3.92
N ALA A 66 11.33 -7.46 -4.64
CA ALA A 66 12.69 -7.82 -4.98
C ALA A 66 13.56 -8.05 -3.73
N ALA A 67 13.43 -7.19 -2.71
CA ALA A 67 14.11 -7.36 -1.42
C ALA A 67 13.68 -8.65 -0.72
N LEU A 68 12.38 -8.95 -0.70
CA LEU A 68 11.82 -10.14 -0.06
C LEU A 68 12.32 -11.43 -0.74
N VAL A 69 12.33 -11.47 -2.07
CA VAL A 69 12.78 -12.63 -2.86
C VAL A 69 14.28 -12.86 -2.67
N LEU A 70 15.09 -11.80 -2.76
CA LEU A 70 16.53 -11.91 -2.56
C LEU A 70 16.86 -12.46 -1.17
N ARG A 71 16.10 -12.02 -0.15
CA ARG A 71 16.25 -12.49 1.22
C ARG A 71 15.82 -13.95 1.41
N ALA A 72 14.69 -14.35 0.82
CA ALA A 72 14.25 -15.74 0.85
C ALA A 72 15.31 -16.69 0.26
N ILE A 73 15.96 -16.29 -0.82
CA ILE A 73 17.05 -17.06 -1.44
C ILE A 73 18.28 -17.14 -0.51
N ARG A 74 18.60 -16.06 0.21
CA ARG A 74 19.75 -15.99 1.11
C ARG A 74 19.58 -16.80 2.39
N VAL A 75 18.37 -16.87 2.91
CA VAL A 75 18.08 -17.48 4.22
C VAL A 75 17.53 -18.91 4.09
N GLY A 76 16.97 -19.30 2.94
CA GLY A 76 16.58 -20.69 2.66
C GLY A 76 15.31 -21.18 3.36
N HIS A 77 14.59 -20.28 4.06
CA HIS A 77 13.28 -20.55 4.65
C HIS A 77 12.28 -19.44 4.28
N ALA A 78 10.98 -19.68 4.49
CA ALA A 78 9.94 -18.69 4.22
C ALA A 78 10.20 -17.37 4.99
N PRO A 79 9.96 -16.20 4.39
CA PRO A 79 10.32 -14.88 4.93
C PRO A 79 9.34 -14.39 6.01
N TRP A 80 9.10 -15.20 7.04
CA TRP A 80 8.23 -14.88 8.18
C TRP A 80 8.81 -15.36 9.52
N SER A 81 10.07 -15.77 9.55
CA SER A 81 10.66 -16.36 10.78
C SER A 81 11.05 -15.29 11.80
N ASN A 82 11.22 -14.04 11.36
CA ASN A 82 11.60 -12.90 12.17
C ASN A 82 10.60 -11.75 11.99
N MET A 83 10.40 -10.94 13.03
CA MET A 83 9.60 -9.71 12.99
C MET A 83 10.07 -8.74 11.88
N TYR A 84 11.38 -8.70 11.62
CA TYR A 84 11.95 -7.96 10.49
C TYR A 84 11.36 -8.38 9.13
N GLU A 85 11.21 -9.69 8.91
CA GLU A 85 10.71 -10.26 7.66
C GLU A 85 9.21 -10.12 7.55
N PHE A 86 8.53 -10.36 8.68
CA PHE A 86 7.09 -10.25 8.78
C PHE A 86 6.62 -8.84 8.41
N ASN A 87 7.25 -7.79 8.93
CA ASN A 87 6.87 -6.41 8.61
C ASN A 87 7.04 -6.08 7.13
N GLN A 88 8.07 -6.60 6.47
CA GLN A 88 8.29 -6.38 5.03
C GLN A 88 7.27 -7.15 4.19
N ALA A 89 6.98 -8.40 4.54
CA ALA A 89 5.96 -9.20 3.88
C ALA A 89 4.56 -8.60 4.07
N PHE A 90 4.25 -8.09 5.27
CA PHE A 90 2.99 -7.43 5.58
C PHE A 90 2.84 -6.11 4.83
N ALA A 91 3.90 -5.29 4.74
CA ALA A 91 3.91 -4.09 3.92
C ALA A 91 3.66 -4.41 2.43
N ALA A 92 4.29 -5.46 1.90
CA ALA A 92 4.06 -5.91 0.51
C ALA A 92 2.61 -6.39 0.30
N ALA A 93 2.07 -7.18 1.22
CA ALA A 93 0.68 -7.64 1.16
C ALA A 93 -0.32 -6.48 1.26
N GLY A 94 -0.07 -5.48 2.11
CA GLY A 94 -0.90 -4.29 2.21
C GLY A 94 -0.92 -3.46 0.93
N LEU A 95 0.23 -3.27 0.28
CA LEU A 95 0.32 -2.60 -1.03
C LEU A 95 -0.38 -3.41 -2.13
N MET A 96 -0.26 -4.74 -2.12
CA MET A 96 -0.97 -5.63 -3.04
C MET A 96 -2.49 -5.56 -2.86
N ALA A 97 -2.97 -5.55 -1.61
CA ALA A 97 -4.39 -5.40 -1.29
C ALA A 97 -4.93 -4.05 -1.77
N TYR A 98 -4.16 -2.98 -1.56
CA TYR A 98 -4.47 -1.65 -2.09
C TYR A 98 -4.60 -1.66 -3.63
N LEU A 99 -3.64 -2.27 -4.35
CA LEU A 99 -3.70 -2.40 -5.81
C LEU A 99 -4.91 -3.22 -6.28
N ALA A 100 -5.23 -4.31 -5.59
CA ALA A 100 -6.41 -5.13 -5.89
C ALA A 100 -7.70 -4.34 -5.70
N PHE A 101 -7.77 -3.53 -4.65
CA PHE A 101 -8.89 -2.64 -4.39
C PHE A 101 -9.03 -1.55 -5.45
N GLU A 102 -7.92 -0.93 -5.86
CA GLU A 102 -7.92 0.11 -6.90
C GLU A 102 -8.42 -0.40 -8.26
N ARG A 103 -8.13 -1.67 -8.60
CA ARG A 103 -8.66 -2.30 -9.82
C ARG A 103 -10.19 -2.39 -9.82
N ARG A 104 -10.82 -2.51 -8.64
CA ARG A 104 -12.28 -2.60 -8.53
C ARG A 104 -12.95 -1.25 -8.33
N TYR A 105 -12.31 -0.35 -7.60
CA TYR A 105 -12.79 1.00 -7.34
C TYR A 105 -11.65 1.99 -7.65
N PRO A 106 -11.75 2.81 -8.71
CA PRO A 106 -10.69 3.75 -9.10
C PRO A 106 -10.61 4.96 -8.16
N VAL A 107 -10.68 4.73 -6.85
CA VAL A 107 -10.53 5.72 -5.77
C VAL A 107 -9.05 5.85 -5.41
N ARG A 108 -8.33 6.54 -6.27
CA ARG A 108 -6.88 6.73 -6.13
C ARG A 108 -6.45 7.60 -4.93
N GLY A 109 -7.42 8.18 -4.20
CA GLY A 109 -7.16 8.95 -2.97
C GLY A 109 -6.63 8.13 -1.80
N LEU A 110 -6.72 6.79 -1.87
CA LEU A 110 -6.20 5.88 -0.83
C LEU A 110 -4.71 5.56 -1.00
N ALA A 111 -4.11 5.86 -2.16
CA ALA A 111 -2.68 5.66 -2.43
C ALA A 111 -1.75 6.24 -1.34
N PRO A 112 -1.91 7.51 -0.90
CA PRO A 112 -1.02 8.08 0.11
C PRO A 112 -1.15 7.42 1.48
N LEU A 113 -2.36 6.96 1.86
CA LEU A 113 -2.57 6.25 3.12
C LEU A 113 -1.88 4.88 3.08
N ALA A 114 -2.07 4.12 2.00
CA ALA A 114 -1.42 2.82 1.81
C ALA A 114 0.10 2.94 1.80
N ALA A 115 0.64 3.95 1.09
CA ALA A 115 2.06 4.23 1.04
C ALA A 115 2.64 4.65 2.41
N LEU A 116 1.91 5.42 3.21
CA LEU A 116 2.33 5.83 4.55
C LEU A 116 2.39 4.64 5.51
N VAL A 117 1.36 3.79 5.50
CA VAL A 117 1.33 2.56 6.33
C VAL A 117 2.47 1.63 5.94
N ALA A 118 2.62 1.33 4.64
CA ALA A 118 3.70 0.46 4.16
C ALA A 118 5.09 1.06 4.43
N GLY A 119 5.27 2.36 4.22
CA GLY A 119 6.51 3.07 4.53
C GLY A 119 6.85 3.03 6.01
N GLY A 120 5.86 3.19 6.90
CA GLY A 120 6.03 3.06 8.34
C GLY A 120 6.50 1.67 8.76
N LEU A 121 5.92 0.61 8.18
CA LEU A 121 6.35 -0.77 8.44
C LEU A 121 7.77 -1.05 7.95
N VAL A 122 8.13 -0.55 6.77
CA VAL A 122 9.50 -0.69 6.23
C VAL A 122 10.50 0.10 7.08
N ALA A 123 10.17 1.32 7.49
CA ALA A 123 11.01 2.13 8.37
C ALA A 123 11.20 1.47 9.74
N TYR A 124 10.13 0.93 10.33
CA TYR A 124 10.21 0.17 11.57
C TYR A 124 11.06 -1.10 11.41
N SER A 125 10.98 -1.77 10.26
CA SER A 125 11.85 -2.93 9.98
C SER A 125 13.33 -2.57 10.03
N LEU A 126 13.73 -1.35 9.64
CA LEU A 126 15.13 -0.93 9.68
C LEU A 126 15.68 -0.77 11.10
N THR A 127 14.82 -0.61 12.12
CA THR A 127 15.26 -0.53 13.53
C THR A 127 15.38 -1.92 14.18
N LEU A 128 14.87 -2.96 13.54
CA LEU A 128 14.94 -4.34 14.02
C LEU A 128 16.25 -5.02 13.60
N SER A 129 16.73 -5.94 14.44
CA SER A 129 17.92 -6.72 14.12
C SER A 129 17.63 -7.72 12.99
N ALA A 130 18.34 -7.57 11.87
CA ALA A 130 18.35 -8.53 10.76
C ALA A 130 19.12 -9.84 11.09
N ALA A 131 19.71 -9.94 12.29
CA ALA A 131 20.47 -11.09 12.74
C ALA A 131 19.57 -12.33 12.88
N VAL A 132 19.97 -13.42 12.21
CA VAL A 132 19.34 -14.74 12.34
C VAL A 132 19.76 -15.33 13.68
N ARG A 133 18.98 -15.06 14.73
CA ARG A 133 19.18 -15.66 16.05
C ARG A 133 18.46 -17.02 16.12
N PRO A 134 19.02 -18.01 16.83
CA PRO A 134 18.33 -19.27 17.05
C PRO A 134 16.98 -19.01 17.74
N LEU A 135 15.90 -19.54 17.16
CA LEU A 135 14.53 -19.33 17.62
C LEU A 135 14.37 -19.89 19.05
N PRO A 136 13.68 -19.18 19.96
CA PRO A 136 13.32 -19.71 21.27
C PRO A 136 12.54 -21.03 21.13
N PRO A 137 12.71 -22.00 22.05
CA PRO A 137 12.20 -23.38 21.89
C PRO A 137 10.66 -23.50 21.75
N ALA A 138 9.90 -22.44 22.03
CA ALA A 138 8.44 -22.41 21.82
C ALA A 138 8.00 -22.17 20.35
N LEU A 139 8.91 -21.79 19.44
CA LEU A 139 8.62 -21.54 18.01
C LEU A 139 9.20 -22.61 17.06
N GLN A 140 9.57 -23.78 17.58
CA GLN A 140 10.23 -24.86 16.81
C GLN A 140 9.32 -25.56 15.79
N THR A 141 8.03 -25.24 15.74
CA THR A 141 7.11 -25.65 14.67
C THR A 141 6.88 -24.50 13.68
N PRO A 142 7.85 -24.22 12.78
CA PRO A 142 7.73 -23.14 11.80
C PRO A 142 6.47 -23.27 10.94
N VAL A 143 5.97 -24.49 10.73
CA VAL A 143 4.75 -24.75 9.96
C VAL A 143 3.50 -24.13 10.61
N PHE A 144 3.32 -24.24 11.93
CA PHE A 144 2.13 -23.67 12.59
C PHE A 144 2.15 -22.14 12.59
N LEU A 145 3.32 -21.56 12.84
CA LEU A 145 3.47 -20.11 12.85
C LEU A 145 3.31 -19.52 11.44
N THR A 146 3.90 -20.14 10.42
CA THR A 146 3.75 -19.68 9.02
C THR A 146 2.32 -19.81 8.51
N VAL A 147 1.62 -20.91 8.84
CA VAL A 147 0.21 -21.07 8.47
C VAL A 147 -0.68 -20.08 9.23
N HIS A 148 -0.46 -19.87 10.53
CA HIS A 148 -1.24 -18.91 11.32
C HIS A 148 -1.08 -17.47 10.80
N VAL A 149 0.17 -17.04 10.64
CA VAL A 149 0.50 -15.68 10.19
C VAL A 149 0.09 -15.46 8.74
N GLY A 150 0.27 -16.46 7.87
CA GLY A 150 -0.21 -16.45 6.50
C GLY A 150 -1.75 -16.36 6.42
N ALA A 151 -2.47 -17.12 7.25
CA ALA A 151 -3.92 -17.05 7.34
C ALA A 151 -4.41 -15.68 7.85
N ALA A 152 -3.72 -15.10 8.85
CA ALA A 152 -4.02 -13.76 9.33
C ALA A 152 -3.82 -12.70 8.22
N MET A 153 -2.71 -12.76 7.48
CA MET A 153 -2.46 -11.87 6.33
C MET A 153 -3.53 -12.02 5.25
N LEU A 154 -3.94 -13.26 4.93
CA LEU A 154 -5.01 -13.51 3.96
C LEU A 154 -6.36 -12.96 4.44
N ALA A 155 -6.70 -13.16 5.71
CA ALA A 155 -7.93 -12.67 6.32
C ALA A 155 -8.00 -11.14 6.29
N TYR A 156 -6.91 -10.43 6.62
CA TYR A 156 -6.83 -8.97 6.50
C TYR A 156 -6.95 -8.51 5.05
N GLY A 157 -6.33 -9.22 4.11
CA GLY A 157 -6.44 -8.94 2.68
C GLY A 157 -7.88 -9.04 2.16
N ILE A 158 -8.62 -10.06 2.59
CA ILE A 158 -10.04 -10.26 2.23
C ILE A 158 -10.91 -9.19 2.90
N TYR A 159 -10.68 -8.90 4.19
CA TYR A 159 -11.44 -7.88 4.94
C TYR A 159 -11.31 -6.49 4.33
N ALA A 160 -10.15 -6.18 3.72
CA ALA A 160 -9.91 -4.89 3.07
C ALA A 160 -10.74 -4.69 1.78
N ILE A 161 -11.38 -5.71 1.23
CA ILE A 161 -12.14 -5.64 -0.03
C ILE A 161 -13.64 -5.42 0.27
N PRO A 162 -14.21 -4.24 -0.05
CA PRO A 162 -15.63 -3.98 0.13
C PRO A 162 -16.48 -4.74 -0.89
N ALA A 163 -17.45 -5.51 -0.39
CA ALA A 163 -18.46 -6.15 -1.21
C ALA A 163 -19.50 -5.11 -1.68
N SER A 164 -19.41 -4.63 -2.94
CA SER A 164 -20.47 -3.83 -3.55
C SER A 164 -21.58 -4.75 -4.04
N ARG A 165 -22.77 -4.62 -3.44
CA ARG A 165 -24.00 -5.15 -4.05
C ARG A 165 -24.48 -4.16 -5.11
N PRO A 166 -24.75 -4.58 -6.36
CA PRO A 166 -25.34 -3.71 -7.37
C PRO A 166 -26.72 -3.23 -6.90
N ARG A 167 -26.98 -1.92 -6.97
CA ARG A 167 -28.29 -1.34 -6.67
C ARG A 167 -29.29 -1.78 -7.75
N PRO A 168 -30.49 -2.28 -7.40
CA PRO A 168 -31.49 -2.63 -8.41
C PRO A 168 -31.94 -1.38 -9.16
N SER A 169 -32.02 -1.47 -10.48
CA SER A 169 -32.29 -0.40 -11.44
C SER A 169 -33.67 0.29 -11.29
N CYS A 170 -34.51 -0.15 -10.36
CA CYS A 170 -35.89 0.29 -10.25
C CYS A 170 -36.07 1.76 -9.82
N CYS A 171 -35.05 2.41 -9.26
CA CYS A 171 -35.17 3.81 -8.78
C CYS A 171 -34.76 4.89 -9.79
N ASN A 172 -34.35 4.53 -11.02
CA ASN A 172 -33.88 5.49 -12.03
C ASN A 172 -34.95 5.87 -13.10
N ALA A 173 -36.16 5.29 -13.02
CA ALA A 173 -37.22 5.53 -13.99
C ALA A 173 -38.04 6.82 -13.74
N GLY A 174 -38.00 7.39 -12.52
CA GLY A 174 -38.84 8.54 -12.16
C GLY A 174 -38.24 9.93 -12.40
N ARG A 175 -37.01 10.05 -12.90
CA ARG A 175 -36.28 11.33 -12.96
C ARG A 175 -36.07 11.91 -14.37
N ARG A 176 -36.62 11.28 -15.41
CA ARG A 176 -36.44 11.75 -16.81
C ARG A 176 -37.59 12.61 -17.35
N ASN A 177 -38.69 12.79 -16.61
CA ASN A 177 -39.91 13.45 -17.11
C ASN A 177 -40.48 14.50 -16.12
N ALA A 178 -39.65 15.42 -15.62
CA ALA A 178 -40.11 16.62 -14.91
C ALA A 178 -39.27 17.83 -15.30
#